data_AF-C7H6H6-F1
#
_entry.id   AF-C7H6H6-F1
#
_cell.length_a   1.000
_cell.length_b   1.000
_cell.length_c   1.000
_cell.angle_alpha   90.00
_cell.angle_beta   90.00
_cell.angle_gamma   90.00
#
_symmetry.space_group_name_H-M   'P 1'
#
loop_
_entity.id
_entity.type
_entity.pdbx_description
1 polymer ?
#
loop_
_entity_poly.entity_id
_entity_poly.type
_entity_poly.pdbx_seq_one_letter_code
_entity_poly.pdbx_strand_id
1 'polypeptide(L)' 'MPASFPELGVEVGSATEAENAYNVTRLQIYANGVEICCVDRLAQILRINGKDYMSQINNLL' A
#
# COMPACT_ATOMS: atom_id res chain seq x y z
N MET A 1 11.52 1.26 3.56
CA MET A 1 12.57 0.38 3.00
C MET A 1 11.92 -0.96 2.66
N PRO A 2 12.39 -1.68 1.62
CA PRO A 2 11.85 -3.01 1.27
C PRO A 2 11.89 -3.94 2.48
N ALA A 3 10.89 -4.81 2.62
CA ALA A 3 10.84 -5.78 3.72
C ALA A 3 11.95 -6.83 3.61
N SER A 4 12.33 -7.17 2.38
CA SER A 4 13.45 -8.04 2.02
C SER A 4 13.96 -7.64 0.63
N PHE A 5 15.21 -8.00 0.33
CA PHE A 5 15.70 -7.91 -1.05
C PHE A 5 15.09 -9.05 -1.88
N PRO A 6 14.58 -8.79 -3.08
CA PRO A 6 14.07 -9.85 -3.96
C PRO A 6 15.22 -10.75 -4.41
N GLU A 7 14.97 -12.06 -4.45
CA GLU A 7 15.87 -12.99 -5.10
C GLU A 7 15.68 -12.90 -6.62
N LEU A 8 16.76 -12.66 -7.36
CA LEU A 8 16.73 -12.56 -8.82
C LEU A 8 16.89 -13.96 -9.42
N GLY A 9 15.78 -14.59 -9.80
CA GLY A 9 15.80 -15.81 -10.61
C GLY A 9 16.20 -15.44 -12.05
N VAL A 10 17.44 -15.78 -12.45
CA VAL A 10 17.93 -15.51 -13.81
C VAL A 10 18.05 -16.82 -14.57
N GLU A 11 17.18 -17.02 -15.56
CA GLU A 11 17.34 -18.06 -16.58
C GLU A 11 17.88 -17.44 -17.89
N VAL A 12 18.85 -18.10 -18.52
CA VAL A 12 19.48 -17.59 -19.76
C VAL A 12 18.45 -17.57 -20.89
N GLY A 13 18.10 -16.36 -21.35
CA GLY A 13 17.13 -16.14 -22.44
C GLY A 13 15.77 -15.61 -21.98
N SER A 14 15.52 -15.54 -20.66
CA SER A 14 14.28 -15.00 -20.08
C SER A 14 14.49 -13.57 -19.55
N ALA A 15 13.40 -12.79 -19.51
CA ALA A 15 13.41 -11.49 -18.84
C ALA A 15 13.54 -11.70 -17.32
N THR A 16 14.39 -10.91 -16.66
CA THR A 16 14.53 -11.00 -15.20
C THR A 16 13.32 -10.36 -14.52
N GLU A 17 12.64 -11.13 -13.68
CA GLU A 17 11.52 -10.65 -12.85
C GLU A 17 11.98 -10.49 -11.40
N ALA A 18 11.58 -9.40 -10.76
CA ALA A 18 11.89 -9.12 -9.37
C ALA A 18 10.68 -8.50 -8.68
N GLU A 19 10.16 -9.16 -7.65
CA GLU A 19 9.03 -8.66 -6.87
C GLU A 19 9.55 -7.95 -5.60
N ASN A 20 9.37 -6.64 -5.52
CA ASN A 20 9.76 -5.85 -4.36
C ASN A 20 8.58 -5.66 -3.40
N ALA A 21 8.64 -6.31 -2.24
CA ALA A 21 7.68 -6.09 -1.16
C ALA A 21 8.12 -4.91 -0.27
N TYR A 22 7.23 -3.94 -0.06
CA TYR A 22 7.47 -2.80 0.81
C TYR A 22 6.54 -2.82 2.01
N ASN A 23 7.12 -2.70 3.21
CA ASN A 23 6.36 -2.36 4.40
C ASN A 23 6.06 -0.86 4.38
N VAL A 24 4.79 -0.51 4.19
CA VAL A 24 4.31 0.87 4.14
C VAL A 24 3.49 1.19 5.40
N THR A 25 3.77 2.35 6.00
CA THR A 25 2.94 2.89 7.10
C THR A 25 1.74 3.66 6.57
N ARG A 26 1.88 4.26 5.38
CA ARG A 26 0.83 4.95 4.63
C ARG A 26 0.93 4.60 3.15
N LEU A 27 -0.22 4.35 2.53
CA LEU A 27 -0.41 4.20 1.10
C LEU A 27 -1.61 5.04 0.66
N GLN A 28 -1.44 5.81 -0.41
CA GLN A 28 -2.47 6.70 -0.92
C GLN A 28 -2.45 6.68 -2.45
N ILE A 29 -3.60 6.38 -3.04
CA ILE A 29 -3.76 6.21 -4.49
C ILE A 29 -4.70 7.30 -5.00
N TYR A 30 -4.21 8.05 -5.98
CA TYR A 30 -4.98 9.03 -6.73
C TYR A 30 -5.16 8.55 -8.17
N ALA A 31 -6.37 8.68 -8.70
CA ALA A 31 -6.68 8.49 -10.11
C ALA A 31 -7.46 9.69 -10.63
N ASN A 32 -7.04 10.27 -11.75
CA ASN A 32 -7.64 11.48 -12.33
C ASN A 32 -7.77 12.65 -11.31
N GLY A 33 -6.81 12.79 -10.40
CA GLY A 33 -6.82 13.83 -9.37
C GLY A 33 -7.75 13.57 -8.19
N VAL A 34 -8.46 12.44 -8.15
CA VAL A 34 -9.35 12.05 -7.04
C VAL A 34 -8.69 10.95 -6.20
N GLU A 35 -8.75 11.10 -4.87
CA GLU A 35 -8.30 10.09 -3.93
C GLU A 35 -9.23 8.87 -3.98
N ILE A 36 -8.70 7.73 -4.45
CA ILE A 36 -9.45 6.46 -4.56
C ILE A 36 -9.29 5.63 -3.28
N CYS A 37 -8.08 5.60 -2.72
CA CYS A 37 -7.76 4.80 -1.56
C CYS A 37 -6.71 5.50 -0.71
N CYS A 38 -6.92 5.49 0.60
CA CYS A 38 -5.92 5.90 1.60
C CYS A 38 -5.94 4.91 2.75
N VAL A 39 -4.80 4.26 2.99
CA VAL A 39 -4.58 3.39 4.14
C VAL A 39 -3.43 3.99 4.94
N ASP A 40 -3.69 4.35 6.20
CA ASP A 40 -2.68 4.81 7.13
C ASP A 40 -2.81 4.06 8.46
N ARG A 41 -1.74 3.34 8.82
CA ARG A 41 -1.68 2.58 10.06
C ARG A 41 -1.40 3.44 11.29
N LEU A 42 -0.69 4.55 11.15
CA LEU A 42 -0.32 5.44 12.26
C LEU A 42 -1.47 6.37 12.61
N ALA A 43 -2.12 6.94 11.59
CA ALA A 43 -3.29 7.79 11.79
C ALA A 43 -4.60 7.01 11.93
N GLN A 44 -4.56 5.68 11.80
CA GLN A 44 -5.74 4.80 11.78
C GLN A 44 -6.80 5.30 10.79
N ILE A 45 -6.42 5.45 9.53
CA ILE A 45 -7.31 5.86 8.44
C ILE A 45 -7.46 4.70 7.47
N LEU A 46 -8.71 4.36 7.14
CA LEU A 46 -9.03 3.48 6.01
C LEU A 46 -10.11 4.16 5.17
N ARG A 47 -9.67 4.92 4.16
CA ARG A 47 -10.56 5.67 3.30
C ARG A 47 -10.64 5.06 1.91
N ILE A 48 -11.83 4.68 1.48
CA ILE A 48 -12.10 4.16 0.14
C ILE A 48 -13.15 5.04 -0.52
N ASN A 49 -12.81 5.62 -1.69
CA ASN A 49 -13.67 6.53 -2.45
C ASN A 49 -14.33 7.61 -1.57
N GLY A 50 -13.54 8.24 -0.68
CA GLY A 50 -13.99 9.28 0.22
C GLY A 50 -14.66 8.82 1.52
N LYS A 51 -15.03 7.54 1.68
CA LYS A 51 -15.60 7.01 2.93
C LYS A 51 -14.51 6.48 3.86
N ASP A 52 -14.43 7.02 5.07
CA ASP A 52 -13.51 6.56 6.11
C ASP A 52 -14.17 5.51 7.02
N TYR A 53 -13.64 4.29 6.96
CA TYR A 53 -14.12 3.13 7.72
C TYR A 53 -13.54 3.03 9.13
N MET A 54 -12.44 3.73 9.42
CA MET A 54 -11.91 3.77 10.79
C MET A 54 -12.62 4.78 11.68
N SER A 55 -13.37 5.72 11.08
CA SER A 55 -14.17 6.70 11.82
C SER A 55 -15.06 6.08 12.91
N GLN A 56 -15.68 4.93 12.63
CA GLN A 56 -16.54 4.23 13.60
C GLN A 56 -15.76 3.60 14.74
N ILE A 57 -14.59 3.02 14.45
CA ILE A 57 -13.74 2.37 15.46
C ILE A 57 -13.11 3.43 16.38
N ASN A 58 -12.66 4.54 15.80
CA ASN A 58 -12.08 5.65 16.56
C ASN A 58 -13.10 6.32 17.49
N ASN A 59 -14.40 6.24 17.20
CA ASN A 59 -15.44 6.73 18.10
C ASN A 59 -15.76 5.79 19.27
N LEU A 60 -15.19 4.58 19.30
CA LEU A 60 -15.35 3.59 20.36
C LEU A 60 -14.17 3.57 21.34
N LEU A 61 -13.10 4.31 21.05
CA LEU A 61 -11.87 4.41 21.83
C LEU A 61 -11.77 5.79 22.50
#